data_AF-A0A3B0ULR8-F1
#
_entry.id   AF-A0A3B0ULR8-F1
#
_cell.length_a   1.000
_cell.length_b   1.000
_cell.length_c   1.000
_cell.angle_alpha   90.00
_cell.angle_beta   90.00
_cell.angle_gamma   90.00
#
_symmetry.space_group_name_H-M   'P 1'
#
loop_
_entity.id
_entity.type
_entity.pdbx_description
1 polymer ?
#
loop_
_entity_poly.entity_id
_entity_poly.type
_entity_poly.pdbx_seq_one_letter_code
_entity_poly.pdbx_strand_id
1 'polypeptide(L)'
;MANITDETSYSSKRGVISWMFFDWAAQPYHTVIITFIFAPYFAAYVAPTPLQGQEMWGYASAIAGICIALLAPVLGSIADVSGPRKPWIAV
;
A
#
# COMPACT_ATOMS: atom_id res chain seq x y z
N MET A 1 -42.84 -1.46 11.10
CA MET A 1 -42.12 -1.28 9.82
C MET A 1 -40.88 -0.47 10.14
N ALA A 2 -39.72 -1.12 10.29
CA ALA A 2 -38.47 -0.43 10.62
C ALA A 2 -38.00 0.39 9.41
N ASN A 3 -37.75 1.68 9.63
CA ASN A 3 -37.31 2.62 8.60
C ASN A 3 -35.80 2.46 8.41
N ILE A 4 -35.40 1.57 7.50
CA ILE A 4 -34.01 1.34 7.12
C ILE A 4 -33.64 2.38 6.06
N THR A 5 -33.31 3.59 6.50
CA THR A 5 -32.54 4.54 5.69
C THR A 5 -31.21 4.73 6.40
N ASP A 6 -30.40 3.67 6.41
CA ASP A 6 -28.99 3.81 6.75
C ASP A 6 -28.34 4.56 5.57
N GLU A 7 -28.13 5.85 5.75
CA GLU A 7 -27.42 6.68 4.78
C GLU A 7 -26.00 6.15 4.65
N THR A 8 -25.69 5.53 3.52
CA THR A 8 -24.30 5.32 3.12
C THR A 8 -23.68 6.69 2.91
N SER A 9 -23.04 7.23 3.96
CA SER A 9 -22.31 8.49 3.91
C SER A 9 -21.13 8.34 2.95
N TYR A 10 -21.34 8.71 1.68
CA TYR A 10 -20.29 8.69 0.68
C TYR A 10 -19.18 9.66 1.07
N SER A 11 -17.92 9.22 0.90
CA SER A 11 -16.74 10.08 1.08
C SER A 11 -16.91 11.42 0.36
N SER A 12 -16.57 12.52 1.05
CA SER A 12 -16.67 13.86 0.45
C SER A 12 -15.90 13.94 -0.87
N LYS A 13 -16.38 14.74 -1.83
CA LYS A 13 -15.71 14.96 -3.13
C LYS A 13 -14.23 15.33 -2.97
N ARG A 14 -13.92 16.15 -1.96
CA ARG A 14 -12.53 16.53 -1.62
C ARG A 14 -11.71 15.34 -1.13
N GLY A 15 -12.30 14.48 -0.29
CA GLY A 15 -11.66 13.24 0.18
C GLY A 15 -11.33 12.27 -0.95
N VAL A 16 -12.27 12.08 -1.89
CA VAL A 16 -12.05 11.25 -3.08
C VAL A 16 -10.90 11.81 -3.93
N ILE A 17 -10.92 13.12 -4.21
CA ILE A 17 -9.85 13.76 -4.99
C ILE A 17 -8.49 13.65 -4.29
N SER A 18 -8.43 13.88 -2.97
CA SER A 18 -7.19 13.72 -2.20
C SER A 18 -6.66 12.28 -2.24
N TRP A 19 -7.55 11.29 -2.13
CA TRP A 19 -7.16 9.88 -2.23
C TRP A 19 -6.66 9.53 -3.64
N MET A 20 -7.34 10.02 -4.69
CA MET A 20 -6.91 9.79 -6.08
C MET A 20 -5.51 10.36 -6.36
N PHE A 21 -5.21 11.57 -5.89
CA PHE A 21 -3.87 12.15 -6.06
C PHE A 21 -2.81 11.42 -5.25
N PHE A 22 -3.15 10.96 -4.04
CA PHE A 22 -2.26 10.13 -3.22
C PHE A 22 -1.92 8.81 -3.93
N ASP A 23 -2.95 8.08 -4.38
CA ASP A 23 -2.79 6.81 -5.09
C ASP A 23 -2.02 6.99 -6.41
N TRP A 24 -2.35 8.05 -7.17
CA TRP A 24 -1.65 8.40 -8.40
C TRP A 24 -0.17 8.71 -8.18
N ALA A 25 0.18 9.44 -7.12
CA ALA A 25 1.57 9.76 -6.81
C ALA A 25 2.35 8.54 -6.29
N ALA A 26 1.69 7.63 -5.59
CA ALA A 26 2.31 6.40 -5.07
C ALA A 26 2.60 5.38 -6.18
N GLN A 27 1.76 5.33 -7.22
CA GLN A 27 1.83 4.26 -8.22
C GLN A 27 3.17 4.19 -8.99
N PRO A 28 3.76 5.30 -9.51
CA PRO A 28 5.05 5.26 -10.20
C PRO A 28 6.21 4.79 -9.32
N TYR A 29 6.16 5.06 -8.02
CA TYR A 29 7.19 4.58 -7.10
C TYR A 29 7.17 3.05 -7.03
N HIS A 30 5.99 2.46 -6.80
CA HIS A 30 5.86 1.00 -6.71
C HIS A 30 6.15 0.30 -8.03
N THR A 31 5.66 0.83 -9.15
CA THR A 31 5.80 0.16 -10.45
C THR A 31 7.13 0.45 -11.14
N VAL A 32 7.53 1.72 -11.27
CA VAL A 32 8.75 2.09 -11.99
C VAL A 32 9.98 1.94 -11.12
N ILE A 33 9.98 2.55 -9.92
CA ILE A 33 11.19 2.61 -9.10
C ILE A 33 11.51 1.24 -8.50
N ILE A 34 10.56 0.57 -7.86
CA ILE A 34 10.85 -0.72 -7.22
C ILE A 34 11.08 -1.82 -8.27
N THR A 35 10.17 -2.00 -9.22
CA THR A 35 10.19 -3.14 -10.13
C THR A 35 11.18 -2.98 -11.29
N PHE A 36 11.16 -1.85 -12.00
CA PHE A 36 11.94 -1.68 -13.23
C PHE A 36 13.32 -1.06 -13.02
N ILE A 37 13.54 -0.33 -11.93
CA ILE A 37 14.82 0.31 -11.65
C ILE A 37 15.58 -0.46 -10.58
N PHE A 38 14.99 -0.60 -9.40
CA PHE A 38 15.72 -1.08 -8.23
C PHE A 38 16.02 -2.58 -8.28
N ALA A 39 15.07 -3.43 -8.68
CA ALA A 39 15.31 -4.87 -8.80
C ALA A 39 16.47 -5.22 -9.77
N PRO A 40 16.52 -4.72 -11.02
CA PRO A 40 17.65 -4.99 -11.90
C PRO A 40 18.95 -4.29 -11.43
N TYR A 41 18.87 -3.10 -10.84
CA TYR A 41 20.05 -2.45 -10.23
C TYR A 41 20.68 -3.31 -9.14
N PHE A 42 19.85 -3.85 -8.23
CA PHE A 42 20.31 -4.75 -7.17
C PHE A 42 21.00 -5.98 -7.74
N ALA A 43 20.37 -6.63 -8.72
CA ALA A 43 20.93 -7.84 -9.32
C ALA A 43 22.24 -7.56 -10.08
N ALA A 44 22.34 -6.44 -10.78
CA ALA A 44 23.50 -6.12 -11.62
C ALA A 44 24.70 -5.52 -10.87
N TYR A 45 24.45 -4.74 -9.81
CA TYR A 45 25.49 -3.91 -9.18
C TYR A 45 25.68 -4.13 -7.68
N VAL A 46 24.68 -4.67 -6.98
CA VAL A 46 24.75 -4.88 -5.52
C VAL A 46 25.10 -6.33 -5.19
N ALA A 47 24.51 -7.27 -5.92
CA ALA A 47 24.75 -8.70 -5.71
C ALA A 47 26.11 -9.15 -6.28
N PRO A 48 26.69 -10.25 -5.75
CA PRO A 48 27.98 -10.76 -6.22
C PRO A 48 27.97 -11.21 -7.69
N THR A 49 26.84 -11.75 -8.16
CA THR A 49 26.62 -12.10 -9.56
C THR A 49 25.17 -11.81 -9.96
N PRO A 50 24.89 -11.53 -11.25
CA PRO A 50 23.53 -11.26 -11.70
C PRO A 50 22.53 -12.38 -11.42
N LEU A 51 22.95 -13.64 -11.56
CA LEU A 51 22.11 -14.81 -11.27
C LEU A 51 21.75 -14.89 -9.78
N GLN A 52 22.76 -14.84 -8.90
CA GLN A 52 22.52 -14.85 -7.45
C GLN A 52 21.72 -13.64 -6.99
N GLY A 53 21.91 -12.48 -7.63
CA GLY A 53 21.13 -11.27 -7.34
C GLY A 53 19.64 -11.44 -7.61
N GLN A 54 19.27 -12.11 -8.70
CA GLN A 54 17.87 -12.46 -8.98
C GLN A 54 17.30 -13.43 -7.94
N GLU A 55 18.06 -14.46 -7.56
CA GLU A 55 17.67 -15.42 -6.51
C GLU A 55 17.43 -14.72 -5.17
N MET A 56 18.39 -13.87 -4.74
CA MET A 56 18.30 -13.10 -3.50
C MET A 56 17.10 -12.15 -3.51
N TRP A 57 16.83 -11.47 -4.63
CA TRP A 57 15.67 -10.60 -4.78
C TRP A 57 14.35 -11.37 -4.64
N GLY A 58 14.30 -12.57 -5.23
CA GLY A 58 13.18 -13.50 -5.08
C GLY A 58 12.94 -13.92 -3.64
N TYR A 59 14.00 -14.34 -2.93
CA TYR A 59 13.90 -14.69 -1.51
C TYR A 59 13.50 -13.52 -0.63
N ALA A 60 14.05 -12.34 -0.86
CA ALA A 60 13.67 -11.13 -0.13
C ALA A 60 12.18 -10.80 -0.32
N SER A 61 11.68 -10.90 -1.56
CA SER A 61 10.27 -10.69 -1.88
C SER A 61 9.37 -11.74 -1.22
N ALA A 62 9.78 -13.00 -1.19
CA ALA A 62 9.05 -14.07 -0.54
C ALA A 62 8.95 -13.86 0.98
N ILE A 63 10.07 -13.52 1.63
CA ILE A 63 10.10 -13.21 3.07
C ILE A 63 9.22 -11.99 3.37
N ALA A 64 9.33 -10.92 2.56
CA ALA A 64 8.47 -9.74 2.70
C ALA A 64 6.98 -10.11 2.58
N GLY A 65 6.62 -10.96 1.61
CA GLY A 65 5.25 -11.46 1.44
C GLY A 65 4.74 -12.24 2.66
N ILE A 66 5.57 -13.11 3.26
CA ILE A 66 5.23 -13.82 4.51
C ILE A 66 5.03 -12.83 5.66
N CYS A 67 5.95 -11.87 5.82
CA CYS A 67 5.81 -10.82 6.84
C CYS A 67 4.51 -10.04 6.67
N ILE A 68 4.18 -9.65 5.43
CA ILE A 68 2.92 -8.95 5.12
C ILE A 68 1.72 -9.84 5.46
N ALA A 69 1.73 -11.12 5.07
CA ALA A 69 0.62 -12.04 5.33
C ALA A 69 0.31 -12.19 6.83
N LEU A 70 1.35 -12.17 7.68
CA LEU A 70 1.21 -12.28 9.12
C LEU A 70 0.83 -10.95 9.79
N LEU A 71 1.42 -9.83 9.33
CA LEU A 71 1.26 -8.53 9.97
C LEU A 71 0.05 -7.75 9.47
N ALA A 72 -0.36 -7.93 8.21
CA ALA A 72 -1.46 -7.17 7.60
C ALA A 72 -2.80 -7.32 8.35
N PRO A 73 -3.21 -8.49 8.86
CA PRO A 73 -4.45 -8.58 9.64
C PRO A 73 -4.41 -7.75 10.93
N VAL A 74 -3.27 -7.75 11.62
CA VAL A 74 -3.10 -7.03 12.90
C VAL A 74 -3.02 -5.53 12.64
N LEU A 75 -2.13 -5.10 11.74
CA LEU A 75 -1.95 -3.68 11.44
C LEU A 75 -3.17 -3.09 10.70
N GLY A 76 -3.79 -3.87 9.82
CA GLY A 76 -5.02 -3.50 9.12
C GLY A 76 -6.17 -3.30 10.07
N SER A 77 -6.42 -4.24 10.99
CA SER A 77 -7.49 -4.08 11.98
C SER A 77 -7.27 -2.87 12.91
N ILE A 78 -6.03 -2.55 13.29
CA ILE A 78 -5.71 -1.31 14.03
C ILE A 78 -6.03 -0.06 13.19
N ALA A 79 -5.68 -0.07 11.91
CA ALA A 79 -5.96 1.03 10.99
C ALA A 79 -7.47 1.24 10.78
N ASP A 80 -8.25 0.16 10.76
CA ASP A 80 -9.72 0.19 10.60
C ASP A 80 -10.41 0.73 11.87
N VAL A 81 -9.86 0.47 13.06
CA VAL A 81 -10.42 0.95 14.34
C VAL A 81 -10.14 2.45 14.58
N SER A 82 -9.17 3.04 13.88
CA SER A 82 -8.69 4.41 14.12
C SER A 82 -9.69 5.54 13.82
N GLY A 83 -10.94 5.24 13.47
CA GLY A 83 -12.03 6.21 13.33
C GLY A 83 -11.83 7.25 12.21
N PRO A 84 -12.80 8.17 12.01
CA PRO A 84 -12.71 9.18 10.96
C PRO A 84 -11.47 10.06 11.21
N ARG A 85 -10.54 10.09 10.25
CA ARG A 85 -9.26 10.82 10.38
C ARG A 85 -9.39 12.35 10.50
N LYS A 86 -10.62 12.91 10.43
CA LYS A 86 -10.93 14.35 10.50
C LYS A 86 -12.28 14.64 11.19
N PRO A 87 -12.42 14.43 12.51
CA PRO A 87 -13.69 14.72 13.20
C PRO A 87 -14.01 16.24 13.27
N TRP A 88 -13.03 17.11 12.96
CA TRP A 88 -13.14 18.57 13.10
C TRP A 88 -13.34 19.33 11.78
N ILE A 89 -13.29 18.67 10.60
CA ILE A 89 -13.53 19.31 9.28
C ILE A 89 -14.97 19.00 8.83
N ALA A 90 -15.90 19.10 9.77
CA ALA A 90 -17.34 19.06 9.54
C ALA A 90 -18.00 20.11 10.44
N VAL A 91 -17.77 21.38 10.09
CA VAL A 91 -18.77 22.45 10.17
C VAL A 91 -18.94 22.99 8.76
#